data_AF-A0A953TLA7-F1
#
_entry.id   AF-A0A953TLA7-F1
#
_cell.length_a   1.000
_cell.length_b   1.000
_cell.length_c   1.000
_cell.angle_alpha   90.00
_cell.angle_beta   90.00
_cell.angle_gamma   90.00
#
_symmetry.space_group_name_H-M   'P 1'
#
loop_
_entity.id
_entity.type
_entity.pdbx_description
1 polymer ?
#
loop_
_entity_poly.entity_id
_entity_poly.type
_entity_poly.pdbx_seq_one_letter_code
_entity_poly.pdbx_strand_id
1 'polypeptide(L)'
;MKCADVQRVLPEVIENRQDGELEAHLKSCPACSELVSDLKLISSEARQLSASDEPAPRVWVRIAAELRAEGVIREPEAATPAPATTSRRSWSAWWLVPVAAALLAGASYIVTHKPAPQVAGQQGPAVTTPAAPASQPPATVAQAPAAKASSPQNAKNREVAEASSAEDQQFLSEVSQRAPGMRVTYENQLRSVNNYIRDAQAYLDQNPDDEDARQHLIEAYQQKAMLYQMALDHVQ
;
A
#
# COMPACT_ATOMS: atom_id res chain seq x y z
N MET A 1 -3.74 34.02 -20.02
CA MET A 1 -2.80 32.93 -20.39
C MET A 1 -2.77 32.67 -21.89
N LYS A 2 -1.67 32.09 -22.40
CA LYS A 2 -1.51 31.62 -23.79
C LYS A 2 -1.83 30.13 -23.89
N CYS A 3 -2.08 29.63 -25.10
CA CYS A 3 -2.34 28.20 -25.34
C CYS A 3 -1.19 27.29 -24.88
N ALA A 4 0.06 27.74 -25.00
CA ALA A 4 1.23 27.02 -24.50
C ALA A 4 1.24 26.89 -22.97
N ASP A 5 0.62 27.83 -22.25
CA ASP A 5 0.51 27.78 -20.80
C ASP A 5 -0.56 26.75 -20.39
N VAL A 6 -1.69 26.72 -21.11
CA VAL A 6 -2.75 25.69 -20.95
C VAL A 6 -2.18 24.29 -21.13
N GLN A 7 -1.36 24.06 -22.15
CA GLN A 7 -0.78 22.74 -22.42
C GLN A 7 0.15 22.25 -21.31
N ARG A 8 0.81 23.15 -20.58
CA ARG A 8 1.68 22.76 -19.44
C ARG A 8 0.88 22.33 -18.22
N VAL A 9 -0.30 22.93 -18.01
CA VAL A 9 -1.15 22.67 -16.83
C VAL A 9 -2.19 21.57 -17.09
N LEU A 10 -2.25 21.01 -18.30
CA LEU A 10 -3.16 19.92 -18.69
C LEU A 10 -3.28 18.77 -17.67
N PRO A 11 -2.20 18.25 -17.06
CA PRO A 11 -2.32 17.19 -16.04
C PRO A 11 -3.18 17.59 -14.85
N GLU A 12 -3.05 18.83 -14.36
CA GLU A 12 -3.85 19.34 -13.23
C GLU A 12 -5.33 19.52 -13.62
N VAL A 13 -5.61 19.80 -14.90
CA VAL A 13 -6.97 19.93 -15.44
C VAL A 13 -7.71 18.60 -15.46
N ILE A 14 -7.00 17.49 -15.71
CA ILE A 14 -7.58 16.13 -15.69
C ILE A 14 -7.98 15.73 -14.26
N GLU A 15 -7.27 16.24 -13.26
CA GLU A 15 -7.58 16.04 -11.84
C GLU A 15 -8.66 16.98 -11.28
N ASN A 16 -9.40 17.68 -12.17
CA ASN A 16 -10.48 18.62 -11.84
C ASN A 16 -10.05 19.87 -11.05
N ARG A 17 -8.79 20.29 -11.13
CA ARG A 17 -8.39 21.63 -10.65
C ARG A 17 -8.87 22.69 -11.64
N GLN A 18 -9.74 23.59 -11.18
CA GLN A 18 -10.32 24.66 -12.00
C GLN A 18 -9.73 26.01 -11.61
N ASP A 19 -8.81 26.50 -12.45
CA ASP A 19 -8.28 27.85 -12.32
C ASP A 19 -9.16 28.83 -13.13
N GLY A 20 -9.57 29.94 -12.53
CA GLY A 20 -10.46 30.91 -13.20
C GLY A 20 -9.86 31.53 -14.48
N GLU A 21 -8.53 31.68 -14.52
CA GLU A 21 -7.83 32.16 -15.72
C GLU A 21 -7.87 31.12 -16.86
N LEU A 22 -7.81 29.82 -16.51
CA LEU A 22 -7.87 28.72 -17.46
C LEU A 22 -9.24 28.65 -18.09
N GLU A 23 -10.29 28.73 -17.27
CA GLU A 23 -11.65 28.69 -17.76
C GLU A 23 -11.96 29.87 -18.69
N ALA A 24 -11.43 31.06 -18.40
CA ALA A 24 -11.53 32.21 -19.29
C ALA A 24 -10.85 31.97 -20.65
N HIS A 25 -9.72 31.27 -20.68
CA HIS A 25 -9.05 30.88 -21.93
C HIS A 25 -9.83 29.81 -22.70
N LEU A 26 -10.33 28.77 -22.01
CA LEU A 26 -11.14 27.72 -22.65
C LEU A 26 -12.42 28.28 -23.29
N LYS A 27 -13.02 29.32 -22.70
CA LYS A 27 -14.18 30.02 -23.29
C LYS A 27 -13.84 30.84 -24.54
N SER A 28 -12.59 31.28 -24.68
CA SER A 28 -12.16 32.16 -25.77
C SER A 28 -11.34 31.46 -26.87
N CYS A 29 -10.84 30.24 -26.62
CA CYS A 29 -10.02 29.48 -27.56
C CYS A 29 -10.63 28.10 -27.85
N PRO A 30 -11.27 27.89 -29.02
CA PRO A 30 -11.94 26.63 -29.34
C PRO A 30 -10.98 25.44 -29.46
N ALA A 31 -9.75 25.66 -29.95
CA ALA A 31 -8.75 24.60 -30.06
C ALA A 31 -8.33 24.04 -28.69
N CYS A 32 -8.25 24.89 -27.65
CA CYS A 32 -7.92 24.44 -26.30
C CYS A 32 -9.13 23.79 -25.62
N SER A 33 -10.35 24.27 -25.87
CA SER A 33 -11.56 23.63 -25.33
C SER A 33 -11.80 22.24 -25.90
N GLU A 34 -11.58 22.04 -27.20
CA GLU A 34 -11.69 20.71 -27.80
C GLU A 34 -10.65 19.75 -27.22
N LEU A 35 -9.38 20.16 -27.15
CA LEU A 35 -8.32 19.33 -26.57
C LEU A 35 -8.64 18.89 -25.13
N VAL A 36 -9.12 19.81 -24.29
CA VAL A 36 -9.50 19.49 -22.90
C VAL A 36 -10.73 18.59 -22.85
N SER A 37 -11.69 18.78 -23.75
CA SER A 37 -12.86 17.91 -23.88
C SER A 37 -12.45 16.48 -24.24
N ASP A 38 -11.57 16.31 -25.22
CA ASP A 38 -11.07 15.02 -25.66
C ASP A 38 -10.30 14.30 -24.54
N LEU A 39 -9.42 15.02 -23.83
CA LEU A 39 -8.69 14.44 -22.70
C LEU A 39 -9.62 14.03 -21.57
N LYS A 40 -10.65 14.82 -21.26
CA LYS A 40 -11.67 14.45 -20.29
C LYS A 40 -12.44 13.20 -20.73
N LEU A 41 -12.79 13.12 -22.01
CA LEU A 41 -13.44 11.93 -22.58
C LEU A 41 -12.56 10.68 -22.39
N ILE A 42 -11.30 10.73 -22.82
CA ILE A 42 -10.33 9.62 -22.66
C ILE A 42 -10.20 9.22 -21.18
N SER A 43 -10.06 10.20 -20.27
CA SER A 43 -9.95 9.92 -18.84
C SER A 43 -11.18 9.22 -18.28
N SER A 44 -12.37 9.55 -18.79
CA SER A 44 -13.63 8.98 -18.35
C SER A 44 -13.83 7.54 -18.86
N GLU A 45 -13.47 7.28 -20.12
CA GLU A 45 -13.53 5.95 -20.73
C GLU A 45 -12.47 5.01 -20.12
N ALA A 46 -11.26 5.52 -19.84
CA ALA A 46 -10.22 4.76 -19.16
C ALA A 46 -10.66 4.30 -17.76
N ARG A 47 -11.41 5.14 -17.02
CA ARG A 47 -11.99 4.73 -15.72
C ARG A 47 -13.04 3.62 -15.88
N GLN A 48 -13.85 3.66 -16.94
CA GLN A 48 -14.82 2.59 -17.22
C GLN A 48 -14.12 1.26 -17.53
N LEU A 49 -12.99 1.31 -18.24
CA LEU A 49 -12.14 0.14 -18.49
C LEU A 49 -11.51 -0.41 -17.20
N SER A 50 -11.05 0.47 -16.29
CA SER A 50 -10.44 0.05 -15.02
C SER A 50 -11.38 -0.75 -14.11
N ALA A 51 -12.69 -0.50 -14.19
CA ALA A 51 -13.67 -1.27 -13.43
C ALA A 51 -13.83 -2.72 -13.91
N SER A 52 -13.27 -3.06 -15.08
CA SER A 52 -13.40 -4.38 -15.70
C SER A 52 -12.22 -5.32 -15.42
N ASP A 53 -11.08 -4.81 -14.95
CA ASP A 53 -9.85 -5.60 -14.79
C ASP A 53 -9.08 -5.17 -13.52
N GLU A 54 -9.41 -5.83 -12.40
CA GLU A 54 -8.73 -5.64 -11.11
C GLU A 54 -7.36 -6.35 -11.15
N PRO A 55 -6.26 -5.70 -10.73
CA PRO A 55 -4.97 -6.36 -10.60
C PRO A 55 -5.06 -7.60 -9.71
N ALA A 56 -4.31 -8.65 -10.04
CA ALA A 56 -4.27 -9.86 -9.21
C ALA A 56 -3.93 -9.48 -7.74
N PRO A 57 -4.60 -10.08 -6.72
CA PRO A 57 -4.45 -9.67 -5.31
C PRO A 57 -3.00 -9.58 -4.80
N ARG A 58 -2.11 -10.41 -5.35
CA ARG A 58 -0.66 -10.36 -5.08
C ARG A 58 -0.01 -9.00 -5.34
N VAL A 59 -0.50 -8.25 -6.33
CA VAL A 59 0.01 -6.92 -6.68
C VAL A 59 -0.29 -5.96 -5.53
N TRP A 60 -1.49 -6.03 -4.97
CA TRP A 60 -1.90 -5.22 -3.84
C TRP A 60 -1.13 -5.58 -2.57
N VAL A 61 -0.91 -6.87 -2.29
CA VAL A 61 -0.09 -7.32 -1.15
C VAL A 61 1.33 -6.77 -1.27
N ARG A 62 1.95 -6.88 -2.45
CA ARG A 62 3.30 -6.36 -2.67
C ARG A 62 3.37 -4.84 -2.54
N ILE A 63 2.39 -4.11 -3.08
CA ILE A 63 2.32 -2.64 -2.93
C ILE A 63 2.17 -2.27 -1.46
N ALA A 64 1.31 -2.98 -0.70
CA ALA A 64 1.12 -2.72 0.72
C ALA A 64 2.40 -2.99 1.53
N ALA A 65 3.14 -4.06 1.21
CA ALA A 65 4.43 -4.34 1.85
C ALA A 65 5.46 -3.24 1.58
N GLU A 66 5.59 -2.80 0.32
CA GLU A 66 6.52 -1.72 -0.05
C GLU A 66 6.16 -0.39 0.64
N LEU A 67 4.88 -0.02 0.64
CA LEU A 67 4.41 1.22 1.27
C LEU A 67 4.56 1.23 2.81
N ARG A 68 4.50 0.06 3.46
CA ARG A 68 4.84 -0.09 4.88
C ARG A 68 6.35 0.07 5.10
N ALA A 69 7.19 -0.52 4.25
CA ALA A 69 8.64 -0.38 4.31
C ALA A 69 9.10 1.07 4.11
N GLU A 70 8.41 1.83 3.24
CA GLU A 70 8.60 3.27 3.06
C GLU A 70 8.01 4.13 4.19
N GLY A 71 7.25 3.53 5.11
CA GLY A 71 6.62 4.22 6.25
C GLY A 71 5.44 5.11 5.87
N VAL A 72 4.92 4.99 4.64
CA VAL A 72 3.75 5.72 4.14
C VAL A 72 2.47 5.18 4.81
N ILE A 73 2.40 3.87 4.99
CA ILE A 73 1.34 3.20 5.75
C ILE A 73 1.90 2.93 7.15
N ARG A 74 1.38 3.64 8.15
CA ARG A 74 1.56 3.25 9.55
C ARG A 74 0.46 2.26 9.88
N GLU A 75 0.82 1.05 10.29
CA GLU A 75 -0.13 0.23 11.01
C GLU A 75 -0.65 1.04 12.21
N PRO A 76 -1.96 1.04 12.46
CA PRO A 76 -2.47 1.57 13.71
C PRO A 76 -1.78 0.77 14.79
N GLU A 77 -0.91 1.43 15.56
CA GLU A 77 -0.21 0.84 16.69
C GLU A 77 -1.27 0.10 17.49
N ALA A 78 -1.30 -1.22 17.36
CA ALA A 78 -2.26 -2.06 18.05
C ALA A 78 -2.06 -1.69 19.49
N ALA A 79 -3.05 -0.98 20.04
CA ALA A 79 -2.97 -0.40 21.36
C ALA A 79 -2.52 -1.53 22.27
N THR A 80 -1.26 -1.46 22.69
CA THR A 80 -0.68 -2.43 23.60
C THR A 80 -1.71 -2.50 24.73
N PRO A 81 -2.33 -3.64 25.04
CA PRO A 81 -3.24 -3.70 26.17
C PRO A 81 -2.37 -3.36 27.37
N ALA A 82 -2.46 -2.11 27.81
CA ALA A 82 -1.85 -1.66 29.05
C ALA A 82 -2.28 -2.70 30.09
N PRO A 83 -1.35 -3.30 30.85
CA PRO A 83 -1.73 -4.28 31.84
C PRO A 83 -2.78 -3.62 32.71
N ALA A 84 -4.00 -4.16 32.67
CA ALA A 84 -5.09 -3.74 33.50
C ALA A 84 -4.67 -4.03 34.94
N THR A 85 -4.00 -3.07 35.57
CA THR A 85 -3.76 -3.11 37.00
C THR A 85 -5.14 -3.04 37.63
N THR A 86 -5.54 -4.16 38.20
CA THR A 86 -6.77 -4.35 38.96
C THR A 86 -6.74 -3.44 40.19
N SER A 87 -7.02 -2.16 39.99
CA SER A 87 -7.30 -1.21 41.06
C SER A 87 -8.73 -1.40 41.53
N ARG A 88 -8.94 -2.50 42.26
CA ARG A 88 -9.97 -2.56 43.29
C ARG A 88 -9.26 -2.52 44.63
N ARG A 89 -9.69 -1.55 45.46
CA ARG A 89 -9.57 -1.53 46.93
C ARG A 89 -8.37 -0.77 47.52
N SER A 90 -8.48 0.55 47.53
CA SER A 90 -8.14 1.34 48.71
C SER A 90 -9.00 2.61 48.76
N TRP A 91 -10.22 2.44 49.30
CA TRP A 91 -10.81 3.52 50.08
C TRP A 91 -9.89 3.83 51.26
N SER A 92 -9.77 5.12 51.56
CA SER A 92 -9.29 5.75 52.79
C SER A 92 -7.89 6.36 52.77
N ALA A 93 -7.90 7.67 53.10
CA ALA A 93 -6.81 8.54 53.55
C ALA A 93 -5.75 8.97 52.51
N TRP A 94 -5.96 10.14 51.90
CA TRP A 94 -5.18 11.33 52.29
C TRP A 94 -5.64 12.58 51.52
N TRP A 95 -6.75 13.17 51.99
CA TRP A 95 -6.72 14.61 52.18
C TRP A 95 -5.54 14.90 53.11
N LEU A 96 -4.42 15.43 52.58
CA LEU A 96 -3.40 16.25 53.27
C LEU A 96 -2.19 16.53 52.33
N VAL A 97 -2.39 17.13 51.14
CA VAL A 97 -1.30 17.82 50.42
C VAL A 97 -1.66 19.22 49.84
N PRO A 98 -2.71 19.96 50.26
CA PRO A 98 -2.81 21.38 49.94
C PRO A 98 -1.96 22.26 50.89
N VAL A 99 -0.78 21.79 51.33
CA VAL A 99 0.15 22.54 52.19
C VAL A 99 1.56 22.67 51.58
N ALA A 100 1.89 21.91 50.53
CA ALA A 100 3.20 22.02 49.85
C ALA A 100 3.28 23.17 48.81
N ALA A 101 2.16 23.75 48.40
CA ALA A 101 2.10 24.79 47.37
C ALA A 101 2.39 26.22 47.88
N ALA A 102 2.55 26.44 49.20
CA ALA A 102 2.72 27.77 49.78
C ALA A 102 4.19 28.15 50.11
N LEU A 103 5.16 27.23 50.02
CA LEU A 103 6.56 27.50 50.38
C LEU A 103 7.52 27.73 49.21
N LEU A 104 7.11 27.52 47.96
CA LEU A 104 7.99 27.73 46.78
C LEU A 104 7.77 29.07 46.05
N ALA A 105 6.74 29.85 46.39
CA ALA A 105 6.46 31.14 45.77
C ALA A 105 7.03 32.36 46.54
N GLY A 106 7.65 32.15 47.72
CA GLY A 106 8.19 33.21 48.58
C GLY A 106 9.71 33.45 48.45
N ALA A 107 10.44 32.55 47.80
CA ALA A 107 11.87 32.69 47.58
C ALA A 107 12.14 33.39 46.23
N SER A 108 11.98 34.72 46.26
CA SER A 108 12.90 35.69 45.64
C SER A 108 13.32 35.44 44.19
N TYR A 109 12.77 36.05 43.14
CA TYR A 109 12.16 37.38 42.96
C TYR A 109 13.01 38.60 43.39
N ILE A 110 14.21 38.44 43.97
CA ILE A 110 15.01 39.62 44.42
C ILE A 110 16.52 39.47 44.12
N VAL A 111 16.88 38.92 42.96
CA VAL A 111 18.28 38.86 42.45
C VAL A 111 18.14 38.65 40.94
N THR A 112 18.38 39.55 39.98
CA THR A 112 19.11 40.81 39.93
C THR A 112 18.66 41.50 38.64
N HIS A 113 18.05 42.69 38.74
CA HIS A 113 17.92 43.59 37.59
C HIS A 113 19.09 44.60 37.61
N LYS A 114 19.49 45.03 36.40
CA LYS A 114 20.26 46.24 35.99
C LYS A 114 21.69 45.96 35.43
N PRO A 115 22.29 46.86 34.61
CA PRO A 115 22.16 46.88 33.13
C PRO A 115 23.52 47.03 32.38
N ALA A 116 23.49 46.88 31.03
CA ALA A 116 24.34 47.45 29.94
C ALA A 116 25.85 47.78 30.17
N PRO A 117 26.78 47.55 29.19
CA PRO A 117 26.76 48.28 27.91
C PRO A 117 27.28 47.52 26.67
N GLN A 118 27.27 48.25 25.55
CA GLN A 118 27.46 47.83 24.17
C GLN A 118 28.89 48.18 23.72
N VAL A 119 29.54 47.34 22.90
CA VAL A 119 30.66 47.75 22.02
C VAL A 119 30.63 46.93 20.73
N ALA A 120 30.88 47.64 19.62
CA ALA A 120 30.70 47.28 18.23
C ALA A 120 31.92 46.62 17.55
N GLY A 121 31.69 46.06 16.36
CA GLY A 121 32.69 45.68 15.34
C GLY A 121 32.68 44.17 15.04
N GLN A 122 32.71 43.64 13.82
CA GLN A 122 33.08 44.14 12.50
C GLN A 122 32.45 43.24 11.40
N GLN A 123 32.14 43.85 10.25
CA GLN A 123 32.31 43.42 8.83
C GLN A 123 32.71 41.94 8.55
N GLY A 124 32.26 41.19 7.54
CA GLY A 124 31.59 41.40 6.25
C GLY A 124 31.51 40.02 5.50
N PRO A 125 30.99 39.93 4.26
CA PRO A 125 30.47 38.69 3.66
C PRO A 125 31.44 37.97 2.71
N ALA A 126 31.25 36.66 2.50
CA ALA A 126 31.75 35.95 1.31
C ALA A 126 30.81 34.79 0.92
N VAL A 127 30.36 34.86 -0.32
CA VAL A 127 29.60 33.87 -1.10
C VAL A 127 30.55 32.75 -1.51
N THR A 128 30.12 31.48 -1.40
CA THR A 128 30.51 30.45 -2.38
C THR A 128 29.54 29.27 -2.39
N THR A 129 29.01 29.02 -3.59
CA THR A 129 28.35 27.82 -4.11
C THR A 129 29.27 26.59 -4.04
N PRO A 130 28.71 25.37 -3.92
CA PRO A 130 28.88 24.36 -4.99
C PRO A 130 27.55 23.62 -5.26
N ALA A 131 27.01 23.56 -6.49
CA ALA A 131 27.48 22.83 -7.68
C ALA A 131 27.39 21.30 -7.51
N ALA A 132 26.38 20.72 -8.17
CA ALA A 132 26.15 19.29 -8.35
C ALA A 132 27.24 18.61 -9.19
N PRO A 133 27.41 17.29 -9.07
CA PRO A 133 27.85 16.46 -10.16
C PRO A 133 26.75 15.48 -10.60
N ALA A 134 26.48 15.51 -11.91
CA ALA A 134 25.85 14.43 -12.63
C ALA A 134 26.71 13.15 -12.56
N SER A 135 26.08 11.98 -12.54
CA SER A 135 26.72 10.71 -12.87
C SER A 135 25.71 9.81 -13.59
N GLN A 136 26.10 9.42 -14.80
CA GLN A 136 25.42 8.53 -15.73
C GLN A 136 25.58 7.04 -15.32
N PRO A 137 24.82 6.11 -15.94
CA PRO A 137 24.67 4.73 -15.47
C PRO A 137 25.75 3.79 -16.04
N PRO A 138 25.91 2.59 -15.47
CA PRO A 138 26.35 1.45 -16.24
C PRO A 138 25.26 0.37 -16.31
N ALA A 139 25.02 -0.11 -17.52
CA ALA A 139 24.26 -1.30 -17.81
C ALA A 139 25.13 -2.56 -17.72
N THR A 140 24.46 -3.67 -17.38
CA THR A 140 24.70 -5.06 -17.81
C THR A 140 25.57 -6.00 -16.94
N VAL A 141 24.92 -7.15 -16.66
CA VAL A 141 25.41 -8.50 -16.36
C VAL A 141 25.75 -8.87 -14.91
N ALA A 142 24.78 -9.52 -14.25
CA ALA A 142 25.02 -10.82 -13.61
C ALA A 142 23.70 -11.59 -13.48
N GLN A 143 23.33 -12.34 -14.52
CA GLN A 143 22.53 -13.56 -14.31
C GLN A 143 23.47 -14.57 -13.64
N ALA A 144 23.29 -14.77 -12.33
CA ALA A 144 23.83 -15.92 -11.64
C ALA A 144 22.73 -16.99 -11.60
N PRO A 145 22.98 -18.22 -12.10
CA PRO A 145 22.03 -19.31 -12.01
C PRO A 145 22.02 -19.80 -10.55
N ALA A 146 20.96 -19.49 -9.80
CA ALA A 146 20.71 -20.10 -8.51
C ALA A 146 20.34 -21.58 -8.75
N ALA A 147 21.37 -22.40 -8.71
CA ALA A 147 21.28 -23.83 -8.59
C ALA A 147 20.41 -24.20 -7.38
N LYS A 148 19.51 -25.15 -7.61
CA LYS A 148 18.83 -26.04 -6.66
C LYS A 148 19.33 -25.94 -5.21
N ALA A 149 18.66 -25.13 -4.41
CA ALA A 149 18.52 -25.39 -2.98
C ALA A 149 17.17 -26.09 -2.80
N SER A 150 17.20 -27.43 -2.80
CA SER A 150 16.05 -28.25 -2.39
C SER A 150 15.87 -28.09 -0.89
N SER A 151 15.22 -26.99 -0.48
CA SER A 151 14.74 -26.83 0.88
C SER A 151 13.61 -27.85 1.12
N PRO A 152 13.54 -28.54 2.27
CA PRO A 152 12.48 -29.53 2.55
C PRO A 152 11.06 -28.94 2.45
N GLN A 153 10.93 -27.62 2.59
CA GLN A 153 9.69 -26.86 2.37
C GLN A 153 9.19 -26.93 0.92
N ASN A 154 10.11 -26.88 -0.06
CA ASN A 154 9.78 -26.90 -1.49
C ASN A 154 9.25 -28.28 -1.94
N ALA A 155 9.76 -29.35 -1.33
CA ALA A 155 9.21 -30.70 -1.54
C ALA A 155 7.75 -30.80 -1.06
N LYS A 156 7.44 -30.22 0.10
CA LYS A 156 6.09 -30.21 0.66
C LYS A 156 5.12 -29.34 -0.15
N ASN A 157 5.55 -28.15 -0.57
CA ASN A 157 4.73 -27.27 -1.41
C ASN A 157 4.49 -27.89 -2.80
N ARG A 158 5.47 -28.63 -3.33
CA ARG A 158 5.32 -29.38 -4.58
C ARG A 158 4.36 -30.56 -4.45
N GLU A 159 4.42 -31.32 -3.36
CA GLU A 159 3.48 -32.42 -3.10
C GLU A 159 2.04 -31.91 -2.99
N VAL A 160 1.83 -30.78 -2.30
CA VAL A 160 0.52 -30.13 -2.19
C VAL A 160 0.03 -29.61 -3.56
N ALA A 161 0.92 -29.03 -4.37
CA ALA A 161 0.56 -28.58 -5.71
C ALA A 161 0.24 -29.74 -6.68
N GLU A 162 0.97 -30.86 -6.58
CA GLU A 162 0.73 -32.06 -7.37
C GLU A 162 -0.58 -32.75 -6.98
N ALA A 163 -0.88 -32.87 -5.68
CA ALA A 163 -2.17 -33.38 -5.19
C ALA A 163 -3.34 -32.51 -5.64
N SER A 164 -3.22 -31.19 -5.45
CA SER A 164 -4.18 -30.17 -5.88
C SER A 164 -4.49 -30.28 -7.38
N SER A 165 -3.47 -30.47 -8.22
CA SER A 165 -3.67 -30.62 -9.67
C SER A 165 -4.36 -31.93 -10.05
N ALA A 166 -4.16 -33.01 -9.30
CA ALA A 166 -4.84 -34.28 -9.57
C ALA A 166 -6.34 -34.18 -9.25
N GLU A 167 -6.68 -33.53 -8.12
CA GLU A 167 -8.06 -33.26 -7.71
C GLU A 167 -8.77 -32.37 -8.74
N ASP A 168 -8.11 -31.33 -9.24
CA ASP A 168 -8.65 -30.46 -10.29
C ASP A 168 -8.98 -31.22 -11.58
N GLN A 169 -8.10 -32.14 -12.00
CA GLN A 169 -8.30 -32.93 -13.22
C GLN A 169 -9.49 -33.88 -13.09
N GLN A 170 -9.64 -34.53 -11.93
CA GLN A 170 -10.80 -35.38 -11.65
C GLN A 170 -12.08 -34.55 -11.67
N PHE A 171 -12.09 -33.42 -10.98
CA PHE A 171 -13.21 -32.50 -10.95
C PHE A 171 -13.61 -32.02 -12.36
N LEU A 172 -12.65 -31.55 -13.17
CA LEU A 172 -12.92 -31.11 -14.54
C LEU A 172 -13.39 -32.25 -15.45
N SER A 173 -12.99 -33.49 -15.17
CA SER A 173 -13.52 -34.68 -15.85
C SER A 173 -15.01 -34.86 -15.54
N GLU A 174 -15.42 -34.79 -14.27
CA GLU A 174 -16.82 -34.89 -13.87
C GLU A 174 -17.68 -33.76 -14.47
N VAL A 175 -17.20 -32.52 -14.38
CA VAL A 175 -17.88 -31.36 -14.98
C VAL A 175 -18.01 -31.55 -16.49
N SER A 176 -16.99 -32.09 -17.17
CA SER A 176 -17.06 -32.30 -18.62
C SER A 176 -18.07 -33.36 -19.05
N GLN A 177 -18.30 -34.38 -18.22
CA GLN A 177 -19.27 -35.45 -18.50
C GLN A 177 -20.71 -34.97 -18.31
N ARG A 178 -20.96 -34.12 -17.31
CA ARG A 178 -22.31 -33.71 -16.91
C ARG A 178 -22.72 -32.34 -17.45
N ALA A 179 -21.78 -31.40 -17.56
CA ALA A 179 -22.00 -30.02 -18.02
C ALA A 179 -20.84 -29.51 -18.90
N PRO A 180 -20.70 -30.02 -20.14
CA PRO A 180 -19.55 -29.72 -21.00
C PRO A 180 -19.37 -28.22 -21.31
N GLY A 181 -20.48 -27.47 -21.40
CA GLY A 181 -20.45 -26.02 -21.63
C GLY A 181 -19.82 -25.20 -20.51
N MET A 182 -19.76 -25.74 -19.28
CA MET A 182 -19.21 -25.05 -18.11
C MET A 182 -17.74 -25.39 -17.86
N ARG A 183 -17.21 -26.44 -18.49
CA ARG A 183 -15.85 -26.95 -18.26
C ARG A 183 -14.78 -25.85 -18.41
N VAL A 184 -14.85 -25.07 -19.50
CA VAL A 184 -13.85 -24.02 -19.79
C VAL A 184 -13.87 -22.93 -18.72
N THR A 185 -15.06 -22.56 -18.23
CA THR A 185 -15.22 -21.56 -17.16
C THR A 185 -14.54 -22.04 -15.88
N TYR A 186 -14.84 -23.27 -15.44
CA TYR A 186 -14.22 -23.82 -14.24
C TYR A 186 -12.72 -24.07 -14.38
N GLU A 187 -12.25 -24.49 -15.56
CA GLU A 187 -10.82 -24.66 -15.84
C GLU A 187 -10.06 -23.34 -15.67
N ASN A 188 -10.62 -22.24 -16.19
CA ASN A 188 -10.02 -20.93 -16.04
C ASN A 188 -10.03 -20.44 -14.58
N GLN A 189 -11.14 -20.65 -13.86
CA GLN A 189 -11.26 -20.30 -12.45
C GLN A 189 -10.26 -21.08 -11.58
N LEU A 190 -10.15 -22.39 -11.77
CA LEU A 190 -9.17 -23.22 -11.07
C LEU A 190 -7.73 -22.83 -11.39
N ARG A 191 -7.42 -22.55 -12.67
CA ARG A 191 -6.09 -22.07 -13.06
C ARG A 191 -5.73 -20.77 -12.32
N SER A 192 -6.68 -19.85 -12.18
CA SER A 192 -6.48 -18.60 -11.45
C SER A 192 -6.19 -18.85 -9.95
N VAL A 193 -7.06 -19.62 -9.28
CA VAL A 193 -6.92 -19.89 -7.84
C VAL A 193 -5.65 -20.70 -7.53
N ASN A 194 -5.31 -21.70 -8.36
CA ASN A 194 -4.08 -22.48 -8.18
C ASN A 194 -2.81 -21.63 -8.36
N ASN A 195 -2.81 -20.70 -9.33
CA ASN A 195 -1.71 -19.77 -9.47
C ASN A 195 -1.57 -18.89 -8.22
N TYR A 196 -2.68 -18.41 -7.66
CA TYR A 196 -2.68 -17.62 -6.44
C TYR A 196 -2.17 -18.41 -5.23
N ILE A 197 -2.61 -19.65 -5.04
CA ILE A 197 -2.13 -20.54 -3.96
C ILE A 197 -0.61 -20.72 -4.05
N ARG A 198 -0.10 -21.03 -5.25
CA ARG A 198 1.34 -21.22 -5.46
C ARG A 198 2.14 -19.96 -5.14
N ASP A 199 1.64 -18.81 -5.57
CA ASP A 199 2.29 -17.52 -5.33
C ASP A 199 2.29 -17.16 -3.83
N ALA A 200 1.16 -17.36 -3.14
CA ALA A 200 1.04 -17.13 -1.71
C ALA A 200 1.96 -18.06 -0.89
N GLN A 201 2.06 -19.34 -1.29
CA GLN A 201 3.02 -20.27 -0.69
C GLN A 201 4.47 -19.81 -0.88
N ALA A 202 4.84 -19.38 -2.10
CA ALA A 202 6.20 -18.89 -2.38
C ALA A 202 6.53 -17.58 -1.63
N TYR A 203 5.54 -16.73 -1.36
CA TYR A 203 5.70 -15.54 -0.53
C TYR A 203 5.90 -15.91 0.95
N LEU A 204 5.09 -16.84 1.47
CA LEU A 204 5.21 -17.33 2.85
C LEU A 204 6.51 -18.08 3.11
N ASP A 205 7.09 -18.73 2.09
CA ASP A 205 8.42 -19.32 2.18
C ASP A 205 9.52 -18.27 2.45
N GLN A 206 9.29 -17.01 2.06
CA GLN A 206 10.22 -15.89 2.28
C GLN A 206 9.85 -15.06 3.53
N ASN A 207 8.56 -15.00 3.87
CA ASN A 207 8.01 -14.20 4.96
C ASN A 207 7.12 -15.08 5.87
N PRO A 208 7.70 -15.98 6.68
CA PRO A 208 6.92 -16.97 7.44
C PRO A 208 6.08 -16.37 8.58
N ASP A 209 6.47 -15.18 9.08
CA ASP A 209 5.81 -14.48 10.18
C ASP A 209 4.73 -13.47 9.72
N ASP A 210 4.48 -13.38 8.41
CA ASP A 210 3.46 -12.50 7.83
C ASP A 210 2.06 -13.13 7.98
N GLU A 211 1.34 -12.73 9.04
CA GLU A 211 0.00 -13.24 9.34
C GLU A 211 -1.04 -12.91 8.25
N ASP A 212 -0.93 -11.75 7.59
CA ASP A 212 -1.83 -11.36 6.50
C ASP A 212 -1.69 -12.31 5.31
N ALA A 213 -0.45 -12.64 4.94
CA ALA A 213 -0.18 -13.60 3.87
C ALA A 213 -0.68 -15.01 4.21
N ARG A 214 -0.59 -15.43 5.48
CA ARG A 214 -1.13 -16.72 5.94
C ARG A 214 -2.66 -16.74 5.82
N GLN A 215 -3.31 -15.65 6.19
CA GLN A 215 -4.76 -15.47 6.06
C GLN A 215 -5.19 -15.55 4.59
N HIS A 216 -4.48 -14.87 3.70
CA HIS A 216 -4.75 -14.92 2.26
C HIS A 216 -4.58 -16.32 1.64
N LEU A 217 -3.61 -17.10 2.11
CA LEU A 217 -3.48 -18.50 1.67
C LEU A 217 -4.69 -19.34 2.09
N ILE A 218 -5.20 -19.14 3.32
CA ILE A 218 -6.41 -19.83 3.80
C ILE A 218 -7.63 -19.45 2.96
N GLU A 219 -7.81 -18.16 2.66
CA GLU A 219 -8.89 -17.66 1.81
C GLU A 219 -8.84 -18.26 0.40
N ALA A 220 -7.65 -18.39 -0.17
CA ALA A 220 -7.45 -19.03 -1.48
C ALA A 220 -7.97 -20.48 -1.50
N TYR A 221 -7.65 -21.26 -0.46
CA TYR A 221 -8.12 -22.64 -0.33
C TYR A 221 -9.63 -22.71 -0.13
N GLN A 222 -10.21 -21.80 0.66
CA GLN A 222 -11.66 -21.72 0.84
C GLN A 222 -12.37 -21.39 -0.48
N GLN A 223 -11.82 -20.46 -1.26
CA GLN A 223 -12.36 -20.12 -2.57
C GLN A 223 -12.31 -21.32 -3.52
N LYS A 224 -11.21 -22.07 -3.52
CA LYS A 224 -11.11 -23.31 -4.31
C LYS A 224 -12.18 -24.33 -3.92
N ALA A 225 -12.39 -24.54 -2.62
CA ALA A 225 -13.43 -25.44 -2.13
C ALA A 225 -14.84 -24.99 -2.55
N MET A 226 -15.11 -23.68 -2.52
CA MET A 226 -16.38 -23.12 -2.98
C MET A 226 -16.60 -23.35 -4.47
N LEU A 227 -15.56 -23.23 -5.31
CA LEU A 227 -15.65 -23.54 -6.74
C LEU A 227 -16.07 -24.99 -6.98
N TYR A 228 -15.49 -25.93 -6.23
CA TYR A 228 -15.90 -27.34 -6.31
C TYR A 228 -17.36 -27.53 -5.90
N GLN A 229 -17.78 -26.89 -4.81
CA GLN A 229 -19.14 -27.03 -4.30
C GLN A 229 -20.18 -26.47 -5.28
N MET A 230 -19.97 -25.26 -5.81
CA MET A 230 -20.89 -24.64 -6.78
C MET A 230 -21.02 -25.49 -8.03
N ALA A 231 -19.90 -26.00 -8.54
CA ALA A 231 -19.94 -26.87 -9.70
C ALA A 231 -20.70 -28.16 -9.45
N LEU A 232 -20.50 -28.81 -8.30
CA LEU A 232 -21.24 -30.03 -7.97
C LEU A 232 -22.75 -29.78 -7.80
N ASP A 233 -23.16 -28.60 -7.32
CA ASP A 233 -24.57 -28.20 -7.22
C ASP A 233 -25.21 -27.99 -8.60
N HIS A 234 -24.51 -27.32 -9.52
CA HIS A 234 -24.97 -27.08 -10.89
C HIS A 234 -24.99 -28.33 -11.79
N VAL A 235 -24.42 -29.42 -11.29
CA VAL A 235 -24.15 -30.65 -12.04
C VAL A 235 -25.05 -31.81 -11.57
N GLN A 236 -25.85 -31.61 -10.52
CA GLN A 236 -26.95 -32.49 -10.10
C GLN A 236 -28.22 -32.26 -10.93
#